data_AF-A0A1Y5TZ17-F1
#
_entry.id   AF-A0A1Y5TZ17-F1
#
_cell.length_a   1.000
_cell.length_b   1.000
_cell.length_c   1.000
_cell.angle_alpha   90.00
_cell.angle_beta   90.00
_cell.angle_gamma   90.00
#
_symmetry.space_group_name_H-M   'P 1'
#
loop_
_entity.id
_entity.type
_entity.pdbx_description
1 polymer ?
#
loop_
_entity_poly.entity_id
_entity_poly.type
_entity_poly.pdbx_seq_one_letter_code
_entity_poly.pdbx_strand_id
1 'polypeptide(L)'
;MARFLKIVIPVFLFGFITGNAFWYLASPLWIDREVSESLPADLVLTEVASGTFRDADRAHNGEGRVAVLRTGSGAGLVRLTEFRVTNGPDLSYA
;
A
#
# COMPACT_ATOMS: atom_id res chain seq x y z
N MET A 1 34.61 8.42 -35.21
CA MET A 1 33.45 7.71 -34.60
C MET A 1 33.79 6.86 -33.38
N ALA A 2 34.64 5.82 -33.48
CA ALA A 2 34.79 4.82 -32.40
C ALA A 2 35.18 5.37 -31.01
N ARG A 3 36.05 6.39 -30.95
CA ARG A 3 36.47 7.01 -29.70
C ARG A 3 35.37 7.84 -29.01
N PHE A 4 34.46 8.42 -29.79
CA PHE A 4 33.28 9.11 -29.29
C PHE A 4 32.26 8.12 -28.71
N LEU A 5 31.98 7.04 -29.45
CA LEU A 5 31.09 5.95 -29.00
C LEU A 5 31.54 5.30 -27.69
N LYS A 6 32.85 5.13 -27.48
CA LYS A 6 33.42 4.59 -26.22
C LYS A 6 33.14 5.45 -24.98
N ILE A 7 32.82 6.74 -25.16
CA ILE A 7 32.47 7.64 -24.04
C ILE A 7 30.95 7.75 -23.93
N VAL A 8 30.27 7.92 -25.07
CA VAL A 8 28.83 8.13 -25.13
C VAL A 8 28.06 6.92 -24.60
N ILE A 9 28.46 5.70 -25.00
CA ILE A 9 27.73 4.48 -24.59
C ILE A 9 27.79 4.28 -23.07
N PRO A 10 28.96 4.30 -22.39
CA PRO A 10 29.01 4.17 -20.93
C PRO A 10 28.30 5.29 -20.20
N VAL A 11 28.44 6.55 -20.65
CA VAL A 11 27.76 7.69 -20.03
C VAL A 11 26.24 7.53 -20.13
N PHE A 12 25.74 7.10 -21.29
CA PHE A 12 24.31 6.86 -21.48
C PHE A 12 23.81 5.71 -20.61
N LEU A 13 24.53 4.58 -20.58
CA LEU A 13 24.16 3.43 -19.74
C LEU A 13 24.15 3.80 -18.26
N PHE A 14 25.17 4.52 -17.80
CA PHE A 14 25.25 4.98 -16.43
C PHE A 14 24.09 5.93 -16.11
N GLY A 15 23.86 6.95 -16.95
CA GLY A 15 22.75 7.87 -16.78
C GLY A 15 21.38 7.19 -16.78
N PHE A 16 21.17 6.19 -17.64
CA PHE A 16 19.94 5.40 -17.69
C PHE A 16 19.73 4.62 -16.38
N ILE A 17 20.76 3.93 -15.89
CA ILE A 17 20.68 3.17 -14.64
C ILE A 17 20.40 4.11 -13.46
N THR A 18 21.18 5.19 -13.33
CA THR A 18 21.02 6.16 -12.25
C THR A 18 19.67 6.86 -12.31
N GLY A 19 19.19 7.21 -13.51
CA GLY A 19 17.88 7.82 -13.70
C GLY A 19 16.72 6.90 -13.27
N ASN A 20 16.76 5.63 -13.64
CA ASN A 20 15.76 4.65 -13.20
C ASN A 20 15.82 4.41 -11.68
N ALA A 21 17.03 4.29 -11.12
CA ALA A 21 17.21 4.14 -9.68
C ALA A 21 16.69 5.36 -8.90
N PHE A 22 17.00 6.56 -9.39
CA PHE A 22 16.47 7.81 -8.84
C PHE A 22 14.95 7.84 -8.89
N TRP A 23 14.35 7.53 -10.06
CA TRP A 23 12.90 7.52 -10.21
C TRP A 23 12.25 6.55 -9.22
N TYR A 24 12.74 5.31 -9.13
CA TYR A 24 12.19 4.31 -8.21
C TYR A 24 12.21 4.75 -6.74
N LEU A 25 13.28 5.40 -6.30
CA LEU A 25 13.45 5.85 -4.91
C LEU A 25 12.72 7.17 -4.61
N ALA A 26 12.70 8.10 -5.56
CA ALA A 26 12.18 9.45 -5.37
C ALA A 26 10.69 9.57 -5.75
N SER A 27 10.18 8.74 -6.66
CA SER A 27 8.79 8.84 -7.11
C SER A 27 7.75 8.73 -5.98
N PRO A 28 7.95 7.91 -4.91
CA PRO A 28 7.00 7.88 -3.79
C PRO A 28 6.89 9.19 -3.02
N LEU A 29 7.82 10.14 -3.20
CA LEU A 29 7.72 11.44 -2.53
C LEU A 29 6.56 12.28 -3.07
N TRP A 30 6.11 12.04 -4.32
CA TRP A 30 5.10 12.87 -4.99
C TRP A 30 4.00 12.06 -5.69
N ILE A 31 4.18 10.74 -5.84
CA ILE A 31 3.15 9.84 -6.36
C ILE A 31 2.49 9.17 -5.16
N ASP A 32 1.37 9.75 -4.74
CA ASP A 32 0.45 9.10 -3.82
C ASP A 32 -0.68 8.45 -4.64
N ARG A 33 -0.91 7.16 -4.43
CA ARG A 33 -1.96 6.41 -5.13
C ARG A 33 -2.92 5.86 -4.11
N GLU A 34 -3.98 6.60 -3.88
CA GLU A 34 -5.11 6.15 -3.07
C GLU A 34 -6.10 5.35 -3.93
N VAL A 35 -6.64 4.27 -3.36
CA VAL A 35 -7.71 3.48 -3.97
C VAL A 35 -8.92 3.57 -3.05
N SER A 36 -9.97 4.25 -3.53
CA SER A 36 -11.26 4.34 -2.86
C SER A 36 -12.32 3.63 -3.70
N GLU A 37 -12.69 2.44 -3.28
CA GLU A 37 -13.68 1.61 -3.94
C GLU A 37 -14.90 1.45 -3.04
N SER A 38 -16.10 1.71 -3.59
CA SER A 38 -17.35 1.46 -2.88
C SER A 38 -17.58 -0.04 -2.76
N LEU A 39 -18.04 -0.49 -1.59
CA LEU A 39 -18.56 -1.84 -1.46
C LEU A 39 -19.73 -2.06 -2.45
N PRO A 40 -19.87 -3.26 -3.04
CA PRO A 40 -21.02 -3.59 -3.87
C PRO A 40 -22.33 -3.31 -3.13
N ALA A 41 -23.27 -2.63 -3.78
CA ALA A 41 -24.52 -2.18 -3.13
C ALA A 41 -25.42 -3.36 -2.69
N ASP A 42 -25.24 -4.52 -3.31
CA ASP A 42 -25.92 -5.78 -2.99
C ASP A 42 -25.23 -6.60 -1.89
N LEU A 43 -24.11 -6.11 -1.35
CA LEU A 43 -23.38 -6.78 -0.29
C LEU A 43 -24.12 -6.62 1.04
N VAL A 44 -25.02 -7.56 1.34
CA VAL A 44 -25.66 -7.66 2.67
C VAL A 44 -24.59 -8.08 3.68
N LEU A 45 -24.25 -7.20 4.62
CA LEU A 45 -23.22 -7.45 5.64
C LEU A 45 -23.84 -7.58 7.02
N THR A 46 -23.61 -8.71 7.67
CA THR A 46 -23.97 -8.93 9.08
C THR A 46 -22.69 -9.02 9.89
N GLU A 47 -22.55 -8.15 10.90
CA GLU A 47 -21.45 -8.27 11.86
C GLU A 47 -21.65 -9.51 12.74
N VAL A 48 -20.63 -10.35 12.80
CA VAL A 48 -20.66 -11.62 13.57
C VAL A 48 -19.70 -11.61 14.76
N ALA A 49 -18.71 -10.72 14.76
CA ALA A 49 -17.81 -10.48 15.89
C ALA A 49 -17.16 -9.10 15.78
N SER A 50 -16.77 -8.53 16.92
CA SER A 50 -16.08 -7.25 17.00
C SER A 50 -15.08 -7.22 18.14
N GLY A 51 -14.05 -6.39 18.03
CA GLY A 51 -13.11 -6.16 19.11
C GLY A 51 -12.09 -5.07 18.79
N THR A 52 -11.06 -4.99 19.61
CA THR A 52 -9.89 -4.14 19.41
C THR A 52 -8.66 -5.01 19.25
N PHE A 53 -7.70 -4.55 18.46
CA PHE A 53 -6.39 -5.16 18.37
C PHE A 53 -5.31 -4.14 18.69
N ARG A 54 -4.19 -4.64 19.20
CA ARG A 54 -3.02 -3.85 19.55
C ARG A 54 -1.79 -4.73 19.46
N ASP A 55 -0.84 -4.28 18.66
CA ASP A 55 0.53 -4.75 18.48
C ASP A 55 0.68 -6.26 18.23
N ALA A 56 1.38 -6.64 17.15
CA ALA A 56 1.67 -8.05 16.88
C ALA A 56 2.94 -8.51 17.59
N ASP A 57 4.01 -7.70 17.52
CA ASP A 57 5.27 -7.92 18.22
C ASP A 57 6.05 -6.59 18.38
N ARG A 58 7.31 -6.65 18.83
CA ARG A 58 8.14 -5.44 19.09
C ARG A 58 8.48 -4.62 17.84
N ALA A 59 8.45 -5.22 16.65
CA ALA A 59 8.78 -4.57 15.38
C ALA A 59 7.54 -4.28 14.53
N HIS A 60 6.46 -5.02 14.73
CA HIS A 60 5.20 -4.91 14.01
C HIS A 60 4.10 -4.35 14.92
N ASN A 61 4.03 -3.02 14.99
CA ASN A 61 3.05 -2.31 15.79
C ASN A 61 1.85 -1.90 14.93
N GLY A 62 0.66 -2.17 15.44
CA GLY A 62 -0.60 -1.90 14.76
C GLY A 62 -1.75 -1.89 15.74
N GLU A 63 -2.62 -0.89 15.67
CA GLU A 63 -3.75 -0.75 16.58
C GLU A 63 -5.02 -0.31 15.86
N GLY A 64 -6.17 -0.63 16.46
CA GLY A 64 -7.47 -0.19 15.97
C GLY A 64 -8.63 -1.07 16.42
N ARG A 65 -9.77 -0.87 15.78
CA ARG A 65 -10.99 -1.68 15.93
C ARG A 65 -11.12 -2.66 14.77
N VAL A 66 -11.57 -3.87 15.08
CA VAL A 66 -11.83 -4.93 14.10
C VAL A 66 -13.27 -5.40 14.20
N ALA A 67 -13.91 -5.61 13.06
CA ALA A 67 -15.19 -6.31 12.94
C ALA A 67 -15.08 -7.43 11.89
N VAL A 68 -15.59 -8.61 12.23
CA VAL A 68 -15.77 -9.71 11.29
C VAL A 68 -17.20 -9.65 10.80
N LEU A 69 -17.35 -9.53 9.48
CA LEU A 69 -18.64 -9.45 8.80
C LEU A 69 -18.85 -10.72 7.98
N ARG A 70 -20.12 -11.12 7.84
CA ARG A 70 -20.55 -12.18 6.94
C ARG A 70 -21.44 -11.58 5.86
N THR A 71 -21.13 -11.88 4.61
CA THR A 71 -21.95 -11.49 3.46
C THR A 71 -23.20 -12.38 3.37
N GLY A 72 -24.22 -11.93 2.64
CA GLY A 72 -25.41 -12.74 2.34
C GLY A 72 -25.11 -14.06 1.61
N SER A 73 -23.99 -14.14 0.88
CA SER A 73 -23.50 -15.38 0.23
C SER A 73 -22.68 -16.29 1.17
N GLY A 74 -22.44 -15.87 2.41
CA GLY A 74 -21.66 -16.61 3.40
C GLY A 74 -20.17 -16.31 3.41
N ALA A 75 -19.64 -15.51 2.47
CA ALA A 75 -18.24 -15.08 2.48
C ALA A 75 -17.94 -14.19 3.70
N GLY A 76 -16.72 -14.30 4.24
CA GLY A 76 -16.25 -13.49 5.37
C GLY A 76 -15.51 -12.23 4.92
N LEU A 77 -15.71 -11.14 5.65
CA LEU A 77 -15.00 -9.87 5.46
C LEU A 77 -14.46 -9.38 6.80
N VAL A 78 -13.26 -8.80 6.80
CA VAL A 78 -12.67 -8.15 7.99
C VAL A 78 -12.64 -6.65 7.75
N ARG A 79 -13.29 -5.89 8.63
CA ARG A 79 -13.29 -4.43 8.62
C ARG A 79 -12.39 -3.90 9.72
N LEU A 80 -11.42 -3.08 9.35
CA LEU A 80 -10.55 -2.36 10.27
C LEU A 80 -10.96 -0.89 10.29
N THR A 81 -11.10 -0.32 11.48
CA THR A 81 -11.41 1.10 11.68
C THR A 81 -10.50 1.65 12.77
N GLU A 82 -10.30 2.97 12.81
CA GLU A 82 -9.32 3.59 13.72
C GLU A 82 -7.92 2.95 13.56
N PHE A 83 -7.56 2.55 12.32
CA PHE A 83 -6.37 1.77 12.03
C PHE A 83 -5.12 2.64 12.03
N ARG A 84 -4.10 2.22 12.78
CA ARG A 84 -2.78 2.86 12.79
C ARG A 84 -1.69 1.79 12.76
N VAL A 85 -0.68 1.96 11.91
CA VAL A 85 0.50 1.08 11.82
C VAL A 85 1.79 1.89 11.72
N THR A 86 2.90 1.32 12.17
CA THR A 86 4.22 1.99 12.08
C THR A 86 4.87 1.85 10.71
N ASN A 87 4.55 0.77 9.98
CA ASN A 87 5.06 0.50 8.64
C ASN A 87 3.91 -0.02 7.78
N GLY A 88 3.43 0.78 6.83
CA GLY A 88 2.33 0.37 5.95
C GLY A 88 1.85 1.50 5.05
N PRO A 89 1.01 1.20 4.05
CA PRO A 89 0.33 2.22 3.27
C PRO A 89 -0.51 3.10 4.20
N ASP A 90 -0.51 4.41 3.94
CA ASP A 90 -1.40 5.33 4.65
C ASP A 90 -2.85 4.99 4.30
N LEU A 91 -3.73 4.96 5.30
CA LEU A 91 -5.15 4.78 5.09
C LEU A 91 -5.83 6.12 5.40
N SER A 92 -6.12 6.88 4.35
CA SER A 92 -6.92 8.09 4.47
C SER A 92 -8.40 7.75 4.55
N TYR A 93 -9.11 8.45 5.45
CA TYR A 93 -10.57 8.38 5.52
C TYR A 93 -11.14 9.32 4.44
N ALA A 94 -11.92 8.79 3.51
CA ALA A 94 -12.77 9.58 2.61
C ALA A 94 -14.16 9.80 3.22
#